data_AF-A0AAJ3HV88-F1
#
_entry.id   AF-A0AAJ3HV88-F1
#
_cell.length_a   1.000
_cell.length_b   1.000
_cell.length_c   1.000
_cell.angle_alpha   90.00
_cell.angle_beta   90.00
_cell.angle_gamma   90.00
#
_symmetry.space_group_name_H-M   'P 1'
#
loop_
_entity.id
_entity.type
_entity.pdbx_description
1 polymer ?
#
loop_
_entity_poly.entity_id
_entity_poly.type
_entity_poly.pdbx_seq_one_letter_code
_entity_poly.pdbx_strand_id
1 'polypeptide(L)'
;MNRDNVDTFEKLFGQLLSIYEEVSLLSKKNPNDAVNKFKLKFVNKLLSQSNDYLDNVYRPFDDFSNFDEDDMPQNSDIVFILSQYLQCFEKLRSDNVIIKNGAWYWQVNGNATDKVDENGMLLLRTVKPKKLKD
;
A
#
# COMPACT_ATOMS: atom_id res chain seq x y z
N MET A 1 2.49 10.67 11.88
CA MET A 1 1.50 9.60 11.64
C MET A 1 0.63 9.43 12.87
N ASN A 2 -0.68 9.26 12.73
CA ASN A 2 -1.63 8.95 13.81
C ASN A 2 -2.43 7.66 13.48
N ARG A 3 -3.44 7.33 14.29
CA ARG A 3 -4.32 6.16 14.06
C ARG A 3 -5.00 6.20 12.69
N ASP A 4 -5.60 7.32 12.31
CA ASP A 4 -6.35 7.43 11.05
C ASP A 4 -5.44 7.21 9.83
N ASN A 5 -4.18 7.64 9.92
CA ASN A 5 -3.18 7.35 8.90
C ASN A 5 -2.88 5.84 8.81
N VAL A 6 -2.81 5.12 9.93
CA VAL A 6 -2.62 3.66 9.96
C VAL A 6 -3.85 2.93 9.41
N ASP A 7 -5.05 3.36 9.77
CA ASP A 7 -6.28 2.75 9.23
C ASP A 7 -6.39 2.94 7.70
N THR A 8 -5.98 4.11 7.22
CA THR A 8 -5.88 4.40 5.78
C THR A 8 -4.82 3.53 5.11
N PHE A 9 -3.65 3.34 5.76
CA PHE A 9 -2.61 2.43 5.30
C PHE A 9 -3.15 1.01 5.10
N GLU A 10 -3.70 0.42 6.16
CA GLU A 10 -4.10 -0.99 6.18
C GLU A 10 -5.20 -1.25 5.13
N LYS A 11 -6.11 -0.29 4.96
CA LYS A 11 -7.14 -0.35 3.92
C LYS A 11 -6.53 -0.30 2.51
N LEU A 12 -5.71 0.70 2.20
CA LEU A 12 -5.12 0.85 0.86
C LEU A 12 -4.21 -0.33 0.51
N PHE A 13 -3.33 -0.71 1.43
CA PHE A 13 -2.42 -1.83 1.26
C PHE A 13 -3.18 -3.13 1.03
N GLY A 14 -4.20 -3.43 1.85
CA GLY A 14 -5.01 -4.64 1.69
C GLY A 14 -5.76 -4.69 0.36
N GLN A 15 -6.33 -3.56 -0.09
CA GLN A 15 -7.02 -3.47 -1.38
C GLN A 15 -6.04 -3.62 -2.56
N LEU A 16 -4.89 -2.96 -2.53
CA LEU A 16 -3.84 -3.12 -3.54
C LEU A 16 -3.35 -4.57 -3.61
N LEU A 17 -3.12 -5.21 -2.46
CA LEU A 17 -2.65 -6.59 -2.39
C LEU A 17 -3.67 -7.55 -3.00
N SER A 18 -4.95 -7.38 -2.67
CA SER A 18 -6.02 -8.22 -3.22
C SER A 18 -6.12 -8.09 -4.74
N ILE A 19 -6.05 -6.87 -5.29
CA ILE A 19 -6.05 -6.68 -6.76
C ILE A 19 -4.78 -7.25 -7.39
N TYR A 20 -3.62 -6.99 -6.80
CA TYR A 20 -2.35 -7.54 -7.29
C TYR A 20 -2.42 -9.07 -7.39
N GLU A 21 -2.94 -9.75 -6.37
CA GLU A 21 -3.08 -11.21 -6.36
C GLU A 21 -4.04 -11.69 -7.45
N GLU A 22 -5.21 -11.05 -7.60
CA GLU A 22 -6.18 -11.39 -8.65
C GLU A 22 -5.57 -11.22 -10.05
N VAL A 23 -4.98 -10.06 -10.34
CA VAL A 23 -4.41 -9.76 -11.66
C VAL A 23 -3.15 -10.58 -11.90
N SER A 24 -2.37 -10.92 -10.87
CA SER A 24 -1.24 -11.85 -11.00
C SER A 24 -1.66 -13.24 -11.46
N LEU A 25 -2.82 -13.73 -11.00
CA LEU A 25 -3.37 -15.01 -11.47
C LEU A 25 -3.80 -14.94 -12.95
N LEU A 26 -4.38 -13.81 -13.38
CA LEU A 26 -4.74 -13.57 -14.78
C LEU A 26 -3.49 -13.44 -15.65
N SER A 27 -2.53 -12.63 -15.23
CA SER A 27 -1.27 -12.38 -15.94
C SER A 27 -0.42 -13.64 -16.13
N LYS A 28 -0.48 -14.61 -15.20
CA LYS A 28 0.20 -15.90 -15.38
C LYS A 28 -0.33 -16.71 -16.54
N LYS A 29 -1.62 -16.56 -16.87
CA LYS A 29 -2.27 -17.28 -17.97
C LYS A 29 -2.19 -16.46 -19.26
N ASN A 30 -2.58 -15.19 -19.17
CA ASN A 30 -2.74 -14.29 -20.29
C ASN A 30 -2.09 -12.93 -19.98
N PRO A 31 -0.76 -12.82 -20.00
CA PRO A 31 -0.07 -11.59 -19.62
C PRO A 31 -0.42 -10.41 -20.53
N ASN A 32 -0.59 -10.67 -21.83
CA ASN A 32 -0.80 -9.66 -22.87
C ASN A 32 -2.28 -9.30 -23.10
N ASP A 33 -3.21 -9.92 -22.37
CA ASP A 33 -4.63 -9.59 -22.48
C ASP A 33 -4.88 -8.21 -21.86
N ALA A 34 -5.62 -7.37 -22.59
CA ALA A 34 -6.04 -6.07 -22.10
C ALA A 34 -6.95 -6.20 -20.88
N VAL A 35 -6.72 -5.36 -19.88
CA VAL A 35 -7.58 -5.26 -18.71
C VAL A 35 -8.85 -4.52 -19.06
N ASN A 36 -10.01 -5.08 -18.71
CA ASN A 36 -11.27 -4.41 -19.00
C ASN A 36 -11.41 -3.06 -18.27
N LYS A 37 -12.07 -2.09 -18.91
CA LYS A 37 -12.24 -0.73 -18.40
C LYS A 37 -12.88 -0.66 -17.01
N PHE A 38 -13.82 -1.57 -16.72
CA PHE A 38 -14.47 -1.61 -15.40
C PHE A 38 -13.48 -1.87 -14.27
N LYS A 39 -12.60 -2.88 -14.41
CA LYS A 39 -11.56 -3.18 -13.41
C LYS A 39 -10.50 -2.06 -13.35
N LEU A 40 -10.08 -1.57 -14.52
CA LEU A 40 -9.06 -0.53 -14.62
C LEU A 40 -9.44 0.74 -13.84
N LYS A 41 -10.71 1.14 -13.87
CA LYS A 41 -11.22 2.26 -13.07
C LYS A 41 -10.94 2.12 -11.57
N PHE A 42 -11.09 0.92 -11.00
CA PHE A 42 -10.82 0.68 -9.58
C PHE A 42 -9.32 0.61 -9.28
N VAL A 43 -8.54 0.05 -10.21
CA VAL A 43 -7.06 0.09 -10.15
C VAL A 43 -6.59 1.54 -10.09
N ASN A 44 -7.00 2.37 -11.05
CA ASN A 44 -6.64 3.79 -11.12
C ASN A 44 -7.09 4.57 -9.89
N LYS A 45 -8.28 4.29 -9.34
CA LYS A 45 -8.72 4.89 -8.09
C LYS A 45 -7.78 4.58 -6.93
N LEU A 46 -7.37 3.32 -6.76
CA LEU A 46 -6.45 2.94 -5.69
C LEU A 46 -5.05 3.51 -5.92
N LEU A 47 -4.56 3.55 -7.16
CA LEU A 47 -3.26 4.16 -7.49
C LEU A 47 -3.26 5.65 -7.14
N SER A 48 -4.30 6.39 -7.52
CA SER A 48 -4.45 7.80 -7.15
C SER A 48 -4.46 8.00 -5.63
N GLN A 49 -5.27 7.23 -4.89
CA GLN A 49 -5.31 7.33 -3.43
C GLN A 49 -3.97 6.95 -2.78
N SER A 50 -3.26 6.01 -3.38
CA SER A 50 -1.94 5.59 -2.93
C SER A 50 -0.89 6.66 -3.19
N ASN A 51 -0.97 7.35 -4.33
CA ASN A 51 -0.09 8.46 -4.66
C ASN A 51 -0.25 9.64 -3.71
N ASP A 52 -1.49 9.93 -3.31
CA ASP A 52 -1.78 10.96 -2.31
C ASP A 52 -1.26 10.54 -0.92
N TYR A 53 -1.41 9.27 -0.57
CA TYR A 53 -1.03 8.74 0.74
C TYR A 53 0.49 8.58 0.92
N LEU A 54 1.17 8.03 -0.08
CA LEU A 54 2.63 7.79 -0.04
C LEU A 54 3.42 9.10 -0.18
N ASP A 55 2.80 10.14 -0.75
CA ASP A 55 3.41 11.43 -1.06
C ASP A 55 4.72 11.26 -1.85
N ASN A 56 5.49 12.33 -2.05
CA ASN A 56 6.76 12.29 -2.78
C ASN A 56 7.85 11.48 -2.06
N VAL A 57 7.66 11.15 -0.77
CA VAL A 57 8.66 10.42 0.01
C VAL A 57 8.69 8.93 -0.33
N TYR A 58 7.52 8.33 -0.55
CA TYR A 58 7.40 6.89 -0.77
C TYR A 58 6.78 6.53 -2.13
N ARG A 59 6.34 7.48 -2.96
CA ARG A 59 5.81 7.17 -4.30
C ARG A 59 6.86 6.40 -5.14
N PRO A 60 6.47 5.34 -5.87
CA PRO A 60 7.43 4.58 -6.68
C PRO A 60 7.92 5.34 -7.91
N PHE A 61 7.08 6.19 -8.51
CA PHE A 61 7.33 6.87 -9.76
C PHE A 61 6.75 8.28 -9.71
N ASP A 62 7.56 9.30 -9.94
CA ASP A 62 7.11 10.71 -9.89
C ASP A 62 6.26 11.09 -11.10
N ASP A 63 6.46 10.42 -12.23
CA ASP A 63 5.83 10.67 -13.53
C ASP A 63 4.62 9.77 -13.84
N PHE A 64 4.30 8.82 -12.96
CA PHE A 64 3.16 7.92 -13.14
C PHE A 64 2.09 8.14 -12.06
N SER A 65 0.87 8.46 -12.50
CA SER A 65 -0.28 8.67 -11.61
C SER A 65 -1.38 7.63 -11.77
N ASN A 66 -1.64 7.19 -13.00
CA ASN A 66 -2.67 6.23 -13.36
C ASN A 66 -2.39 5.68 -14.77
N PHE A 67 -3.07 4.60 -15.13
CA PHE A 67 -3.09 4.10 -16.50
C PHE A 67 -4.12 4.86 -17.34
N ASP A 68 -3.78 5.15 -18.60
CA ASP A 68 -4.77 5.62 -19.57
C ASP A 68 -5.73 4.47 -19.93
N GLU A 69 -7.04 4.77 -19.94
CA GLU A 69 -8.07 3.79 -20.29
C GLU A 69 -8.10 3.47 -21.80
N ASP A 70 -7.57 4.36 -22.62
CA ASP A 70 -7.53 4.20 -24.08
C ASP A 70 -6.25 3.50 -24.56
N ASP A 71 -5.22 3.43 -23.72
CA ASP A 71 -3.97 2.70 -23.99
C ASP A 71 -4.10 1.18 -23.81
N MET A 72 -5.26 0.69 -23.35
CA MET A 72 -5.56 -0.74 -23.14
C MET A 72 -4.45 -1.50 -22.40
N PRO A 73 -4.13 -1.12 -21.14
CA PRO A 73 -3.03 -1.73 -20.39
C PRO A 73 -3.24 -3.24 -20.22
N GLN A 74 -2.15 -3.98 -20.26
CA GLN A 74 -2.16 -5.44 -20.19
C GLN A 74 -2.10 -5.93 -18.74
N ASN A 75 -2.54 -7.17 -18.49
CA ASN A 75 -2.45 -7.77 -17.16
C ASN A 75 -1.02 -7.68 -16.56
N SER A 76 0.01 -7.89 -17.38
CA SER A 76 1.41 -7.77 -16.95
C SER A 76 1.79 -6.35 -16.51
N ASP A 77 1.28 -5.33 -17.19
CA ASP A 77 1.56 -3.92 -16.87
C ASP A 77 0.94 -3.55 -15.51
N ILE A 78 -0.31 -3.98 -15.29
CA ILE A 78 -1.00 -3.77 -14.01
C ILE A 78 -0.25 -4.47 -12.87
N VAL A 79 0.17 -5.73 -13.07
CA VAL A 79 0.95 -6.47 -12.07
C VAL A 79 2.27 -5.77 -11.76
N PHE A 80 2.98 -5.31 -12.79
CA PHE A 80 4.24 -4.59 -12.64
C PHE A 80 4.06 -3.36 -11.77
N ILE A 81 3.13 -2.47 -12.10
CA ILE A 81 2.89 -1.24 -11.33
C ILE A 81 2.42 -1.54 -9.91
N LEU A 82 1.41 -2.40 -9.72
CA LEU A 82 0.89 -2.72 -8.38
C LEU A 82 1.99 -3.30 -7.47
N SER A 83 2.92 -4.09 -8.03
CA SER A 83 4.05 -4.62 -7.26
C SER A 83 4.93 -3.52 -6.68
N GLN A 84 5.20 -2.44 -7.44
CA GLN A 84 6.03 -1.32 -6.98
C GLN A 84 5.33 -0.55 -5.87
N TYR A 85 4.03 -0.28 -6.01
CA TYR A 85 3.25 0.38 -4.95
C TYR A 85 3.26 -0.45 -3.66
N LEU A 86 3.02 -1.78 -3.74
CA LEU A 86 3.09 -2.65 -2.57
C LEU A 86 4.47 -2.62 -1.89
N GLN A 87 5.56 -2.55 -2.65
CA GLN A 87 6.91 -2.43 -2.10
C GLN A 87 7.14 -1.10 -1.37
N CYS A 88 6.53 -0.02 -1.83
CA CYS A 88 6.58 1.29 -1.21
C CYS A 88 5.77 1.35 0.09
N PHE A 89 4.55 0.79 0.12
CA PHE A 89 3.78 0.63 1.36
C PHE A 89 4.55 -0.21 2.39
N GLU A 90 5.16 -1.32 1.99
CA GLU A 90 6.00 -2.12 2.90
C GLU A 90 7.20 -1.34 3.43
N LYS A 91 7.82 -0.47 2.61
CA LYS A 91 8.90 0.41 3.06
C LYS A 91 8.40 1.43 4.09
N LEU A 92 7.28 2.10 3.82
CA LEU A 92 6.65 3.04 4.77
C LEU A 92 6.35 2.33 6.10
N ARG A 93 5.75 1.13 6.08
CA ARG A 93 5.54 0.34 7.30
C ARG A 93 6.85 0.05 8.02
N SER A 94 7.85 -0.45 7.30
CA SER A 94 9.15 -0.79 7.88
C SER A 94 9.82 0.39 8.59
N ASP A 95 9.60 1.62 8.13
CA ASP A 95 10.20 2.82 8.73
C ASP A 95 9.46 3.34 9.95
N ASN A 96 8.20 2.92 10.14
CA ASN A 96 7.29 3.49 11.14
C ASN A 96 6.82 2.46 12.20
N VAL A 97 7.38 1.26 12.17
CA VAL A 97 7.09 0.20 13.13
C VAL A 97 8.30 -0.16 13.98
N ILE A 98 8.02 -0.54 15.22
CA ILE A 98 9.00 -0.97 16.20
C ILE A 98 8.65 -2.36 16.71
N ILE A 99 9.65 -3.04 17.29
CA ILE A 99 9.43 -4.29 18.02
C ILE A 99 9.35 -3.99 19.53
N LYS A 100 8.31 -4.50 20.19
CA LYS A 100 8.14 -4.42 21.65
C LYS A 100 7.61 -5.75 22.16
N ASN A 101 8.31 -6.36 23.12
CA ASN A 101 7.95 -7.67 23.69
C ASN A 101 7.70 -8.74 22.62
N GLY A 102 8.52 -8.77 21.57
CA GLY A 102 8.42 -9.76 20.48
C GLY A 102 7.27 -9.54 19.49
N ALA A 103 6.50 -8.47 19.61
CA ALA A 103 5.45 -8.11 18.65
C ALA A 103 5.76 -6.78 17.96
N TRP A 104 5.24 -6.62 16.73
CA TRP A 104 5.41 -5.43 15.91
C TRP A 104 4.27 -4.45 16.13
N TYR A 105 4.63 -3.17 16.25
CA TYR A 105 3.69 -2.08 16.47
C TYR A 105 4.04 -0.88 15.60
N TRP A 106 3.03 -0.25 15.01
CA TRP A 106 3.14 1.13 14.60
C TRP A 106 3.31 2.00 15.84
N GLN A 107 4.30 2.90 15.81
CA GLN A 107 4.48 3.90 16.85
C GLN A 107 4.01 5.25 16.28
N VAL A 108 2.82 5.70 16.72
CA VAL A 108 2.14 6.87 16.15
C VAL A 108 1.72 7.85 17.23
N ASN A 109 1.47 9.10 16.86
CA ASN A 109 0.92 10.08 17.80
C ASN A 109 -0.52 9.68 18.15
N GLY A 110 -0.86 9.67 19.43
CA GLY A 110 -2.25 9.45 19.85
C GLY A 110 -3.13 10.68 19.61
N ASN A 111 -4.42 10.44 19.40
CA ASN A 111 -5.42 11.50 19.38
C ASN A 111 -5.91 11.82 20.81
N ALA A 112 -6.70 12.89 20.98
CA ALA A 112 -7.16 13.37 22.30
C ALA A 112 -7.90 12.31 23.15
N THR A 113 -8.46 11.28 22.50
CA THR A 113 -9.21 10.20 23.16
C THR A 113 -8.38 8.92 23.36
N ASP A 114 -7.18 8.85 22.82
CA ASP A 114 -6.33 7.65 22.90
C ASP A 114 -5.60 7.58 24.25
N LYS A 115 -5.42 6.35 24.74
CA LYS A 115 -4.50 6.09 25.85
C LYS A 115 -3.09 6.01 25.29
N VAL A 116 -2.29 7.02 25.59
CA VAL A 116 -0.91 7.17 25.13
C VAL A 116 0.10 6.89 26.23
N ASP A 117 1.35 6.63 25.85
CA ASP A 117 2.47 6.57 26.78
C ASP A 117 2.92 7.96 27.24
N GLU A 118 3.96 8.00 28.09
CA GLU A 118 4.55 9.23 28.64
C GLU A 118 5.06 10.22 27.57
N ASN A 119 5.31 9.74 26.35
CA ASN A 119 5.76 10.56 25.22
C ASN A 119 4.60 10.94 24.29
N GLY A 120 3.36 10.63 24.64
CA GLY A 120 2.19 10.89 23.80
C GLY A 120 2.01 9.89 22.65
N MET A 121 2.74 8.76 22.68
CA MET A 121 2.70 7.77 21.62
C MET A 121 1.67 6.67 21.88
N LEU A 122 1.03 6.24 20.80
CA LEU A 122 0.11 5.12 20.73
C LEU A 122 0.76 3.98 19.95
N LEU A 123 0.65 2.77 20.48
CA LEU A 123 1.13 1.55 19.83
C LEU A 123 -0.04 0.80 19.19
N LEU A 124 -0.01 0.63 17.88
CA LEU A 124 -1.02 -0.15 17.13
C LEU A 124 -0.38 -1.42 16.59
N ARG A 125 -0.91 -2.58 17.00
CA ARG A 125 -0.35 -3.88 16.61
C ARG A 125 -0.41 -4.08 15.10
N THR A 126 0.66 -4.60 14.51
CA THR A 126 0.71 -4.95 13.09
C THR A 126 1.55 -6.22 12.86
N VAL A 127 1.63 -6.65 11.60
CA VAL A 127 2.43 -7.79 11.16
C VAL A 127 3.91 -7.42 11.03
N LYS A 128 4.79 -8.42 11.04
CA LYS A 128 6.21 -8.21 10.73
C LYS A 128 6.33 -7.60 9.33
N PRO A 129 7.04 -6.46 9.15
CA PRO A 129 7.33 -5.90 7.83
C PRO A 129 8.17 -6.87 7.00
N LYS A 130 7.87 -6.98 5.70
CA LYS A 130 8.51 -7.99 4.84
C LYS A 130 10.01 -7.78 4.62
N LYS A 131 10.52 -6.57 4.82
CA LYS A 131 11.92 -6.18 4.54
C LYS A 131 12.86 -6.24 5.74
N LEU A 132 12.39 -6.69 6.91
CA LEU A 132 13.23 -6.79 8.10
C LEU A 132 13.82 -8.21 8.20
N LYS A 133 15.16 -8.29 8.20
CA LYS A 133 15.88 -9.54 8.46
C LYS A 133 15.45 -10.12 9.82
N ASP A 134 15.32 -11.44 9.89
CA ASP A 134 15.13 -12.18 11.14
C ASP A 134 16.33 -12.01 12.08
#